data_AF-A0A0F9LEA1-F1
#
_entry.id   AF-A0A0F9LEA1-F1
#
_cell.length_a   1.000
_cell.length_b   1.000
_cell.length_c   1.000
_cell.angle_alpha   90.00
_cell.angle_beta   90.00
_cell.angle_gamma   90.00
#
_symmetry.space_group_name_H-M   'P 1'
#
loop_
_entity.id
_entity.type
_entity.pdbx_description
1 polymer ?
#
loop_
_entity_poly.entity_id
_entity_poly.type
_entity_poly.pdbx_seq_one_letter_code
_entity_poly.pdbx_strand_id
1 'polypeptide(L)'
;MAEDEEAQAETAEADVESLKTRNEELTAQLASALTEAKGHQKRAEKNKGEASRLDKIEKHIEVLTGMTAETLDKDEFGEKRRSDTYLNRLKESDEQRVKNQLMGADRRLKEIGLDMQSSDETQRAYNKYLLGDMDGCLDEVDRLIEGKKAEASKSKETDKSSVEEQVEERVRQKMQQLNLLDTDTGGPQGAGGKVFTTKEIDKMNIKEYREKFPSGYGDVLKAIQEGRIKE
;
A
#
# COMPACT_ATOMS: atom_id res chain seq x y z
N MET A 1 -72.72 18.55 -18.65
CA MET A 1 -72.10 17.35 -19.27
C MET A 1 -70.63 17.64 -19.56
N ALA A 2 -70.28 18.49 -20.53
CA ALA A 2 -68.87 18.79 -20.82
C ALA A 2 -68.14 19.58 -19.71
N GLU A 3 -68.79 20.59 -19.10
CA GLU A 3 -68.18 21.41 -18.03
C GLU A 3 -67.99 20.63 -16.70
N ASP A 4 -68.83 19.63 -16.43
CA ASP A 4 -68.68 18.76 -15.25
C ASP A 4 -67.55 17.75 -15.42
N GLU A 5 -67.29 17.29 -16.66
CA GLU A 5 -66.18 16.38 -16.98
C GLU A 5 -64.81 17.09 -16.93
N GLU A 6 -64.74 18.36 -17.37
CA GLU A 6 -63.55 19.19 -17.22
C GLU A 6 -63.23 19.47 -15.74
N ALA A 7 -64.22 19.83 -14.94
CA ALA A 7 -64.03 20.09 -13.51
C ALA A 7 -63.62 18.82 -12.73
N GLN A 8 -64.10 17.64 -13.14
CA GLN A 8 -63.68 16.35 -12.57
C GLN A 8 -62.27 15.94 -13.00
N ALA A 9 -61.84 16.30 -14.22
CA ALA A 9 -60.48 16.05 -14.69
C ALA A 9 -59.45 16.95 -13.96
N GLU A 10 -59.76 18.23 -13.78
CA GLU A 10 -58.90 19.19 -13.05
C GLU A 10 -58.72 18.79 -11.58
N THR A 11 -59.79 18.32 -10.94
CA THR A 11 -59.73 17.84 -9.54
C THR A 11 -58.93 16.53 -9.43
N ALA A 12 -59.05 15.62 -10.40
CA ALA A 12 -58.25 14.40 -10.43
C ALA A 12 -56.76 14.67 -10.68
N GLU A 13 -56.41 15.64 -11.52
CA GLU A 13 -55.02 16.06 -11.74
C GLU A 13 -54.42 16.69 -10.47
N ALA A 14 -55.16 17.55 -9.79
CA ALA A 14 -54.74 18.14 -8.51
C ALA A 14 -54.52 17.08 -7.42
N ASP A 15 -55.39 16.06 -7.35
CA ASP A 15 -55.25 14.96 -6.40
C ASP A 15 -54.01 14.11 -6.70
N VAL A 16 -53.72 13.82 -7.97
CA VAL A 16 -52.51 13.09 -8.41
C VAL A 16 -51.25 13.88 -8.09
N GLU A 17 -51.25 15.20 -8.27
CA GLU A 17 -50.12 16.05 -7.94
C GLU A 17 -49.89 16.14 -6.42
N SER A 18 -50.97 16.18 -5.62
CA SER A 18 -50.89 16.09 -4.15
C SER A 18 -50.35 14.75 -3.67
N LEU A 19 -50.70 13.65 -4.35
CA LEU A 19 -50.23 12.31 -4.01
C LEU A 19 -48.76 12.10 -4.41
N LYS A 20 -48.30 12.73 -5.49
CA LYS A 20 -46.89 12.73 -5.89
C LYS A 20 -46.03 13.48 -4.88
N THR A 21 -46.41 14.71 -4.56
CA THR A 21 -45.70 15.52 -3.55
C THR A 21 -45.64 14.80 -2.20
N ARG A 22 -46.75 14.20 -1.76
CA ARG A 22 -46.77 13.41 -0.52
C ARG A 22 -45.90 12.15 -0.58
N ASN A 23 -45.80 11.48 -1.73
CA ASN A 23 -44.89 10.34 -1.91
C ASN A 23 -43.41 10.77 -1.89
N GLU A 24 -43.09 11.92 -2.45
CA GLU A 24 -41.74 12.49 -2.42
C GLU A 24 -41.35 12.89 -0.98
N GLU A 25 -42.26 13.49 -0.23
CA GLU A 25 -42.06 13.79 1.19
C GLU A 25 -41.85 12.51 2.02
N LEU A 26 -42.66 11.48 1.80
CA LEU A 26 -42.53 10.21 2.51
C LEU A 26 -41.23 9.47 2.15
N THR A 27 -40.79 9.51 0.90
CA THR A 27 -39.50 8.93 0.51
C THR A 27 -38.32 9.71 1.08
N ALA A 28 -38.40 11.04 1.17
CA ALA A 28 -37.40 11.87 1.86
C ALA A 28 -37.33 11.57 3.36
N GLN A 29 -38.47 11.40 4.04
CA GLN A 29 -38.53 11.03 5.46
C GLN A 29 -37.95 9.63 5.70
N LEU A 30 -38.26 8.65 4.84
CA LEU A 30 -37.68 7.31 4.90
C LEU A 30 -36.16 7.34 4.72
N ALA A 31 -35.65 8.12 3.76
CA ALA A 31 -34.23 8.28 3.54
C ALA A 31 -33.54 8.88 4.77
N SER A 32 -34.13 9.93 5.37
CA SER A 32 -33.62 10.55 6.60
C SER A 32 -33.58 9.55 7.76
N ALA A 33 -34.69 8.85 8.02
CA ALA A 33 -34.78 7.85 9.08
C ALA A 33 -33.77 6.70 8.90
N LEU A 34 -33.53 6.26 7.67
CA LEU A 34 -32.50 5.24 7.36
C LEU A 34 -31.09 5.74 7.67
N THR A 35 -30.78 7.01 7.40
CA THR A 35 -29.47 7.58 7.74
C THR A 35 -29.26 7.70 9.25
N GLU A 36 -30.29 8.12 9.98
CA GLU A 36 -30.26 8.19 11.44
C GLU A 36 -30.10 6.79 12.06
N ALA A 37 -30.87 5.80 11.59
CA ALA A 37 -30.80 4.42 12.06
C ALA A 37 -29.39 3.82 11.86
N LYS A 38 -28.78 4.04 10.69
CA LYS A 38 -27.38 3.63 10.44
C LYS A 38 -26.40 4.35 11.38
N GLY A 39 -26.64 5.62 11.69
CA GLY A 39 -25.87 6.37 12.69
C GLY A 39 -25.99 5.79 14.09
N HIS A 40 -27.20 5.39 14.52
CA HIS A 40 -27.42 4.71 15.79
C HIS A 40 -26.76 3.32 15.84
N GLN A 41 -26.82 2.55 14.75
CA GLN A 41 -26.14 1.25 14.67
C GLN A 41 -24.62 1.38 14.86
N LYS A 42 -23.98 2.32 14.15
CA LYS A 42 -22.53 2.57 14.30
C LYS A 42 -22.16 2.98 15.74
N ARG A 43 -22.99 3.81 16.38
CA ARG A 43 -22.80 4.21 17.78
C ARG A 43 -22.94 3.01 18.73
N ALA A 44 -23.91 2.14 18.50
CA ALA A 44 -24.10 0.93 19.31
C ALA A 44 -22.93 -0.05 19.19
N GLU A 45 -22.40 -0.25 17.98
CA GLU A 45 -21.21 -1.09 17.76
C GLU A 45 -19.97 -0.53 18.47
N LYS A 46 -19.77 0.79 18.40
CA LYS A 46 -18.68 1.47 19.12
C LYS A 46 -18.83 1.27 20.65
N ASN A 47 -20.03 1.49 21.18
CA ASN A 47 -20.31 1.32 22.61
C ASN A 47 -20.09 -0.13 23.08
N LYS A 48 -20.39 -1.13 22.24
CA LYS A 48 -20.11 -2.54 22.55
C LYS A 48 -18.61 -2.83 22.65
N GLY A 49 -17.81 -2.21 21.77
CA GLY A 49 -16.35 -2.26 21.83
C GLY A 49 -15.79 -1.60 23.09
N GLU A 50 -16.33 -0.43 23.45
CA GLU A 50 -15.95 0.29 24.68
C GLU A 50 -16.34 -0.48 25.94
N ALA A 51 -17.53 -1.07 26.01
CA ALA A 51 -17.95 -1.93 27.12
C ALA A 51 -17.00 -3.13 27.33
N SER A 52 -16.55 -3.76 26.24
CA SER A 52 -15.57 -4.86 26.29
C SER A 52 -14.20 -4.40 26.80
N ARG A 53 -13.82 -3.15 26.53
CA ARG A 53 -12.58 -2.55 27.05
C ARG A 53 -12.71 -2.21 28.53
N LEU A 54 -13.87 -1.69 28.95
CA LEU A 54 -14.15 -1.39 30.36
C LEU A 54 -14.15 -2.66 31.21
N ASP A 55 -14.78 -3.76 30.75
CA ASP A 55 -14.76 -5.06 31.45
C ASP A 55 -13.33 -5.59 31.67
N LYS A 56 -12.43 -5.39 30.70
CA LYS A 56 -11.01 -5.74 30.86
C LYS A 56 -10.31 -4.89 31.91
N ILE A 57 -10.61 -3.58 31.94
CA ILE A 57 -10.05 -2.66 32.92
C ILE A 57 -10.59 -2.98 34.32
N GLU A 58 -11.87 -3.29 34.45
CA GLU A 58 -12.50 -3.69 35.71
C GLU A 58 -11.86 -4.95 36.28
N LYS A 59 -11.65 -5.99 35.46
CA LYS A 59 -10.90 -7.19 35.85
C LYS A 59 -9.47 -6.89 36.31
N HIS A 60 -8.79 -5.95 35.65
CA HIS A 60 -7.45 -5.52 36.10
C HIS A 60 -7.51 -4.79 37.45
N ILE A 61 -8.52 -3.94 37.67
CA ILE A 61 -8.72 -3.25 38.94
C ILE A 61 -9.00 -4.27 40.04
N GLU A 62 -9.90 -5.24 39.84
CA GLU A 62 -10.19 -6.30 40.82
C GLU A 62 -8.93 -7.06 41.23
N VAL A 63 -8.08 -7.44 40.26
CA VAL A 63 -6.80 -8.12 40.53
C VAL A 63 -5.87 -7.24 41.36
N LEU A 64 -5.72 -5.96 40.98
CA LEU A 64 -4.86 -5.02 41.71
C LEU A 64 -5.38 -4.73 43.11
N THR A 65 -6.71 -4.59 43.28
CA THR A 65 -7.35 -4.39 44.58
C THR A 65 -7.19 -5.62 45.48
N GLY A 66 -7.33 -6.83 44.92
CA GLY A 66 -7.03 -8.08 45.62
C GLY A 66 -5.58 -8.16 46.07
N MET A 67 -4.63 -7.76 45.22
CA MET A 67 -3.21 -7.68 45.58
C MET A 67 -2.95 -6.67 46.70
N THR A 68 -3.61 -5.50 46.69
CA THR A 68 -3.46 -4.53 47.80
C THR A 68 -4.05 -5.05 49.12
N ALA A 69 -5.17 -5.77 49.08
CA ALA A 69 -5.75 -6.38 50.27
C ALA A 69 -4.82 -7.47 50.85
N GLU A 70 -4.26 -8.33 50.00
CA GLU A 70 -3.27 -9.35 50.40
C GLU A 70 -1.95 -8.76 50.95
N THR A 71 -1.55 -7.55 50.52
CA THR A 71 -0.40 -6.88 51.12
C THR A 71 -0.68 -6.26 52.49
N LEU A 72 -1.95 -6.00 52.81
CA LEU A 72 -2.42 -5.45 54.09
C LEU A 72 -2.75 -6.55 55.11
N ASP A 73 -3.26 -7.70 54.66
CA ASP A 73 -3.48 -8.90 55.49
C ASP A 73 -2.16 -9.67 55.68
N LYS A 74 -1.29 -9.14 56.53
CA LYS A 74 -0.12 -9.86 57.04
C LYS A 74 -0.41 -10.39 58.44
N ASP A 75 -0.84 -11.64 58.51
CA ASP A 75 -0.47 -12.53 59.60
C ASP A 75 -0.10 -13.91 59.01
N GLU A 76 1.20 -14.18 59.05
CA GLU A 76 1.90 -15.47 59.12
C GLU A 76 1.74 -16.56 58.03
N PHE A 77 2.89 -17.20 57.74
CA PHE A 77 3.12 -18.50 57.08
C PHE A 77 3.10 -18.62 55.53
N GLY A 78 4.29 -18.90 54.98
CA GLY A 78 4.57 -20.24 54.43
C GLY A 78 4.41 -20.52 52.93
N GLU A 79 3.63 -19.76 52.16
CA GLU A 79 3.47 -20.02 50.71
C GLU A 79 4.03 -18.86 49.86
N LYS A 80 4.63 -19.18 48.71
CA LYS A 80 5.15 -18.17 47.76
C LYS A 80 4.08 -17.10 47.55
N ARG A 81 4.44 -15.83 47.81
CA ARG A 81 3.48 -14.73 47.74
C ARG A 81 2.83 -14.72 46.35
N ARG A 82 1.52 -14.52 46.28
CA ARG A 82 0.81 -14.35 45.00
C ARG A 82 1.43 -13.21 44.17
N SER A 83 1.97 -12.18 44.83
CA SER A 83 2.79 -11.11 44.22
C SER A 83 4.01 -11.64 43.47
N ASP A 84 4.74 -12.60 44.05
CA ASP A 84 5.94 -13.18 43.43
C ASP A 84 5.56 -14.05 42.24
N THR A 85 4.44 -14.76 42.34
CA THR A 85 3.87 -15.54 41.23
C THR A 85 3.46 -14.64 40.07
N TYR A 86 2.85 -13.49 40.35
CA TYR A 86 2.47 -12.51 39.32
C TYR A 86 3.67 -11.81 38.70
N LEU A 87 4.65 -11.38 39.51
CA LEU A 87 5.90 -10.82 39.00
C LEU A 87 6.66 -11.79 38.11
N ASN A 88 6.66 -13.08 38.46
CA ASN A 88 7.25 -14.11 37.61
C ASN A 88 6.48 -14.26 36.29
N ARG A 89 5.13 -14.25 36.29
CA ARG A 89 4.34 -14.26 35.05
C ARG A 89 4.58 -13.02 34.17
N LEU A 90 4.75 -11.84 34.78
CA LEU A 90 5.09 -10.63 34.04
C LEU A 90 6.48 -10.74 33.39
N LYS A 91 7.47 -11.23 34.14
CA LYS A 91 8.81 -11.49 33.61
C LYS A 91 8.79 -12.52 32.48
N GLU A 92 8.07 -13.62 32.64
CA GLU A 92 7.88 -14.63 31.60
C GLU A 92 7.21 -14.03 30.34
N SER A 93 6.21 -13.16 30.51
CA SER A 93 5.57 -12.45 29.41
C SER A 93 6.54 -11.51 28.68
N ASP A 94 7.37 -10.77 29.42
CA ASP A 94 8.37 -9.88 28.84
C ASP A 94 9.49 -10.65 28.14
N GLU A 95 10.00 -11.73 28.73
CA GLU A 95 10.96 -12.63 28.13
C GLU A 95 10.42 -13.26 26.84
N GLN A 96 9.15 -13.70 26.86
CA GLN A 96 8.50 -14.24 25.67
C GLN A 96 8.31 -13.18 24.58
N ARG A 97 7.99 -11.93 24.95
CA ARG A 97 7.90 -10.80 24.01
C ARG A 97 9.26 -10.53 23.35
N VAL A 98 10.33 -10.43 24.14
CA VAL A 98 11.70 -10.21 23.65
C VAL A 98 12.13 -11.35 22.73
N LYS A 99 11.86 -12.60 23.11
CA LYS A 99 12.15 -13.77 22.28
C LYS A 99 11.42 -13.72 20.93
N ASN A 100 10.14 -13.37 20.93
CA ASN A 100 9.35 -13.24 19.70
C ASN A 100 9.89 -12.13 18.79
N GLN A 101 10.29 -10.99 19.36
CA GLN A 101 10.90 -9.90 18.60
C GLN A 101 12.24 -10.33 17.97
N LEU A 102 13.08 -11.05 18.71
CA LEU A 102 14.36 -11.55 18.20
C LEU A 102 14.17 -12.55 17.06
N MET A 103 13.21 -13.48 17.21
CA MET A 103 12.87 -14.42 16.14
C MET A 103 12.36 -13.70 14.88
N GLY A 104 11.58 -12.63 15.05
CA GLY A 104 11.13 -11.79 13.94
C GLY A 104 12.30 -11.08 13.24
N ALA A 105 13.25 -10.55 14.00
CA ALA A 105 14.45 -9.90 13.47
C ALA A 105 15.35 -10.88 12.71
N ASP A 106 15.63 -12.05 13.28
CA ASP A 106 16.42 -13.10 12.64
C ASP A 106 15.78 -13.60 11.33
N ARG A 107 14.46 -13.76 11.30
CA ARG A 107 13.74 -14.11 10.06
C ARG A 107 13.93 -13.07 8.97
N ARG A 108 13.85 -11.77 9.30
CA ARG A 108 14.03 -10.68 8.33
C ARG A 108 15.46 -10.61 7.80
N LEU A 109 16.45 -10.90 8.64
CA LEU A 109 17.85 -11.04 8.20
C LEU A 109 18.01 -12.24 7.26
N LYS A 110 17.37 -13.38 7.56
CA LYS A 110 17.45 -14.57 6.71
C LYS A 110 16.89 -14.35 5.30
N GLU A 111 15.87 -13.50 5.17
CA GLU A 111 15.32 -13.11 3.87
C GLU A 111 16.34 -12.37 2.97
N ILE A 112 17.37 -11.74 3.56
CA ILE A 112 18.47 -11.09 2.84
C ILE A 112 19.77 -11.91 2.88
N GLY A 113 19.71 -13.16 3.32
CA GLY A 113 20.85 -14.08 3.38
C GLY A 113 21.78 -13.89 4.58
N LEU A 114 21.35 -13.16 5.61
CA LEU A 114 22.10 -12.97 6.85
C LEU A 114 21.43 -13.76 7.98
N ASP A 115 22.21 -14.21 8.95
CA ASP A 115 21.73 -14.90 10.15
C ASP A 115 22.22 -14.16 11.38
N MET A 116 21.32 -13.92 12.34
CA MET A 116 21.59 -13.03 13.48
C MET A 116 22.83 -13.45 14.28
N GLN A 117 23.05 -14.76 14.45
CA GLN A 117 24.10 -15.29 15.32
C GLN A 117 25.40 -15.62 14.60
N SER A 118 25.32 -15.99 13.32
CA SER A 118 26.45 -16.53 12.57
C SER A 118 27.05 -15.57 11.54
N SER A 119 26.37 -14.47 11.21
CA SER A 119 26.90 -13.48 10.26
C SER A 119 27.76 -12.43 10.96
N ASP A 120 28.96 -12.18 10.44
CA ASP A 120 29.85 -11.12 10.96
C ASP A 120 29.19 -9.73 10.86
N GLU A 121 28.39 -9.52 9.81
CA GLU A 121 27.65 -8.27 9.58
C GLU A 121 26.61 -7.98 10.68
N THR A 122 26.07 -9.01 11.33
CA THR A 122 25.01 -8.88 12.36
C THR A 122 25.58 -8.88 13.78
N GLN A 123 26.88 -9.05 13.96
CA GLN A 123 27.53 -9.19 15.27
C GLN A 123 27.26 -7.99 16.20
N ARG A 124 27.19 -6.77 15.65
CA ARG A 124 26.84 -5.57 16.44
C ARG A 124 25.40 -5.61 16.95
N ALA A 125 24.45 -6.03 16.11
CA ALA A 125 23.06 -6.18 16.52
C ALA A 125 22.93 -7.26 17.61
N TYR A 126 23.58 -8.42 17.40
CA TYR A 126 23.55 -9.51 18.36
C TYR A 126 24.18 -9.14 19.71
N ASN A 127 25.27 -8.37 19.71
CA ASN A 127 25.88 -7.86 20.94
C ASN A 127 24.93 -6.92 21.71
N LYS A 128 24.16 -6.06 21.03
CA LYS A 128 23.15 -5.21 21.70
C LYS A 128 22.05 -6.03 22.34
N TYR A 129 21.57 -7.07 21.65
CA TYR A 129 20.61 -8.03 22.21
C TYR A 129 21.17 -8.71 23.48
N LEU A 130 22.41 -9.20 23.46
CA LEU A 130 23.04 -9.84 24.62
C LEU A 130 23.21 -8.88 25.82
N LEU A 131 23.34 -7.58 25.56
CA LEU A 131 23.39 -6.53 26.58
C LEU A 131 22.01 -6.10 27.09
N GLY A 132 20.92 -6.69 26.56
CA GLY A 132 19.54 -6.36 26.93
C GLY A 132 18.97 -5.14 26.21
N ASP A 133 19.69 -4.56 25.24
CA ASP A 133 19.23 -3.46 24.40
C ASP A 133 18.51 -4.00 23.16
N MET A 134 17.24 -4.38 23.35
CA MET A 134 16.43 -4.97 22.28
C MET A 134 16.08 -3.94 21.20
N ASP A 135 15.76 -2.71 21.59
CA ASP A 135 15.42 -1.65 20.64
C ASP A 135 16.63 -1.30 19.77
N GLY A 136 17.81 -1.11 20.38
CA GLY A 136 19.04 -0.86 19.64
C GLY A 136 19.49 -2.04 18.77
N CYS A 137 19.14 -3.28 19.13
CA CYS A 137 19.32 -4.45 18.27
C CYS A 137 18.44 -4.35 17.02
N LEU A 138 17.15 -4.03 17.17
CA LEU A 138 16.21 -3.94 16.05
C LEU A 138 16.59 -2.81 15.08
N ASP A 139 17.04 -1.66 15.59
CA ASP A 139 17.49 -0.54 14.75
C ASP A 139 18.70 -0.92 13.86
N GLU A 140 19.65 -1.69 14.39
CA GLU A 140 20.80 -2.16 13.59
C GLU A 140 20.38 -3.19 12.54
N VAL A 141 19.45 -4.07 12.89
CA VAL A 141 18.88 -5.05 11.94
C VAL A 141 18.21 -4.32 10.78
N ASP A 142 17.42 -3.29 11.07
CA ASP A 142 16.73 -2.50 10.05
C ASP A 142 17.73 -1.78 9.15
N ARG A 143 18.78 -1.18 9.74
CA ARG A 143 19.87 -0.55 8.99
C ARG A 143 20.58 -1.53 8.05
N LEU A 144 20.87 -2.75 8.50
CA LEU A 144 21.50 -3.79 7.67
C LEU A 144 20.59 -4.20 6.51
N ILE A 145 19.29 -4.38 6.78
CA ILE A 145 18.31 -4.72 5.75
C ILE A 145 18.19 -3.63 4.70
N GLU A 146 18.11 -2.37 5.12
CA GLU A 146 18.06 -1.23 4.20
C GLU A 146 19.33 -1.13 3.35
N GLY A 147 20.50 -1.33 3.97
CA GLY A 147 21.78 -1.37 3.28
C GLY A 147 21.83 -2.42 2.17
N LYS A 148 21.48 -3.68 2.48
CA LYS A 148 21.46 -4.77 1.49
C LYS A 148 20.42 -4.56 0.39
N LYS A 149 19.25 -4.00 0.71
CA LYS A 149 18.22 -3.65 -0.29
C LYS A 149 18.69 -2.56 -1.24
N ALA A 150 19.42 -1.56 -0.74
CA ALA A 150 19.99 -0.50 -1.56
C ALA A 150 21.08 -1.04 -2.51
N GLU A 151 21.96 -1.94 -2.02
CA GLU A 151 22.97 -2.61 -2.85
C GLU A 151 22.34 -3.46 -3.96
N ALA A 152 21.32 -4.26 -3.62
CA ALA A 152 20.58 -5.06 -4.58
C ALA A 152 19.82 -4.23 -5.62
N SER A 153 19.48 -2.98 -5.31
CA SER A 153 18.83 -2.07 -6.25
C SER A 153 19.84 -1.48 -7.24
N LYS A 154 21.03 -1.11 -6.75
CA LYS A 154 22.13 -0.61 -7.59
C LYS A 154 22.65 -1.67 -8.56
N SER A 155 22.78 -2.93 -8.13
CA SER A 155 23.23 -4.01 -9.02
C SER A 155 22.24 -4.30 -10.15
N LYS A 156 20.92 -4.20 -9.88
CA LYS A 156 19.89 -4.36 -10.92
C LYS A 156 19.87 -3.23 -11.94
N GLU A 157 20.24 -2.01 -11.55
CA GLU A 157 20.35 -0.89 -12.50
C GLU A 157 21.55 -1.08 -13.43
N THR A 158 22.70 -1.53 -12.92
CA THR A 158 23.87 -1.82 -13.74
C THR A 158 23.64 -2.98 -14.71
N ASP A 159 22.94 -4.03 -14.27
CA ASP A 159 22.64 -5.19 -15.13
C ASP A 159 21.67 -4.83 -16.26
N LYS A 160 20.67 -3.98 -15.99
CA LYS A 160 19.74 -3.49 -17.02
C LYS A 160 20.45 -2.67 -18.09
N SER A 161 21.33 -1.75 -17.69
CA SER A 161 22.15 -0.97 -18.61
C SER A 161 23.00 -1.87 -19.52
N SER A 162 23.59 -2.93 -18.96
CA SER A 162 24.41 -3.87 -19.74
C SER A 162 23.59 -4.69 -20.74
N VAL A 163 22.38 -5.12 -20.37
CA VAL A 163 21.49 -5.86 -21.28
C VAL A 163 20.96 -4.95 -22.40
N GLU A 164 20.60 -3.72 -22.07
CA GLU A 164 20.16 -2.73 -23.06
C GLU A 164 21.26 -2.44 -24.09
N GLU A 165 22.51 -2.22 -23.65
CA GLU A 165 23.66 -2.05 -24.55
C GLU A 165 23.88 -3.27 -25.46
N GLN A 166 23.79 -4.50 -24.91
CA GLN A 166 23.93 -5.73 -25.71
C GLN A 166 22.79 -5.92 -26.74
N VAL A 167 21.57 -5.51 -26.39
CA VAL A 167 20.42 -5.57 -27.30
C VAL A 167 20.58 -4.51 -28.40
N GLU A 168 20.96 -3.29 -28.06
CA GLU A 168 21.23 -2.24 -29.03
C GLU A 168 22.34 -2.62 -30.01
N GLU A 169 23.42 -3.23 -29.52
CA GLU A 169 24.52 -3.67 -30.37
C GLU A 169 24.14 -4.84 -31.29
N ARG A 170 23.33 -5.81 -30.82
CA ARG A 170 22.77 -6.86 -31.68
C ARG A 170 21.84 -6.31 -32.75
N VAL A 171 21.00 -5.33 -32.41
CA VAL A 171 20.12 -4.66 -33.38
C VAL A 171 20.95 -3.90 -34.41
N ARG A 172 22.01 -3.20 -33.98
CA ARG A 172 22.95 -2.51 -34.87
C ARG A 172 23.64 -3.47 -35.83
N GLN A 173 24.14 -4.60 -35.35
CA GLN A 173 24.76 -5.63 -36.18
C GLN A 173 23.78 -6.21 -37.21
N LYS A 174 22.54 -6.48 -36.83
CA LYS A 174 21.50 -6.94 -37.77
C LYS A 174 21.17 -5.90 -38.83
N MET A 175 21.05 -4.63 -38.44
CA MET A 175 20.77 -3.53 -39.37
C MET A 175 21.95 -3.29 -40.33
N GLN A 176 23.20 -3.50 -39.89
CA GLN A 176 24.38 -3.46 -40.76
C GLN A 176 24.37 -4.62 -41.78
N GLN A 177 24.04 -5.84 -41.34
CA GLN A 177 23.94 -7.00 -42.23
C GLN A 177 22.86 -6.86 -43.31
N LEU A 178 21.79 -6.12 -43.00
CA LEU A 178 20.71 -5.84 -43.94
C LEU A 178 20.99 -4.63 -44.86
N ASN A 179 22.20 -4.04 -44.84
CA ASN A 179 22.57 -2.81 -45.55
C ASN A 179 21.60 -1.64 -45.28
N LEU A 180 21.00 -1.59 -44.09
CA LEU A 180 20.08 -0.53 -43.68
C LEU A 180 20.77 0.58 -42.88
N LEU A 181 22.08 0.44 -42.60
CA LEU A 181 22.91 1.44 -41.92
C LEU A 181 23.97 1.96 -42.86
N ASP A 182 24.15 3.29 -42.90
CA ASP A 182 25.22 3.93 -43.64
C ASP A 182 26.57 3.67 -42.95
N THR A 183 27.52 3.11 -43.70
CA THR A 183 28.76 2.54 -43.15
C THR A 183 29.70 3.58 -42.57
N ASP A 184 29.55 4.85 -42.97
CA ASP A 184 30.44 5.94 -42.58
C ASP A 184 29.96 6.73 -41.35
N THR A 185 28.68 6.62 -40.97
CA THR A 185 28.09 7.40 -39.86
C THR A 185 27.34 6.56 -38.82
N GLY A 186 27.07 5.28 -39.10
CA GLY A 186 26.36 4.39 -38.17
C GLY A 186 24.88 4.76 -37.95
N GLY A 187 24.31 5.59 -38.81
CA GLY A 187 22.89 5.95 -38.86
C GLY A 187 22.15 5.24 -40.00
N PRO A 188 20.82 5.10 -39.93
CA PRO A 188 20.04 4.39 -40.96
C PRO A 188 20.14 5.08 -42.32
N GLN A 189 20.41 4.28 -43.36
CA GLN A 189 20.72 4.76 -44.70
C GLN A 189 19.48 5.44 -45.31
N GLY A 190 19.59 6.73 -45.60
CA GLY A 190 18.51 7.56 -46.19
C GLY A 190 17.71 8.41 -45.21
N ALA A 191 17.98 8.36 -43.90
CA ALA A 191 17.28 9.19 -42.91
C ALA A 191 17.98 10.55 -42.71
N GLY A 192 17.80 11.48 -43.64
CA GLY A 192 18.12 12.90 -43.45
C GLY A 192 17.15 13.64 -42.50
N GLY A 193 16.57 12.94 -41.51
CA GLY A 193 15.52 13.48 -40.65
C GLY A 193 15.54 12.90 -39.25
N LYS A 194 15.20 13.75 -38.27
CA LYS A 194 15.16 13.43 -36.84
C LYS A 194 14.34 12.16 -36.56
N VAL A 195 14.91 11.25 -35.77
CA VAL A 195 14.21 10.05 -35.26
C VAL A 195 13.25 10.50 -34.15
N PHE A 196 11.99 10.03 -34.20
CA PHE A 196 10.97 10.31 -33.18
C PHE A 196 10.71 9.07 -32.33
N THR A 197 10.36 9.25 -31.07
CA THR A 197 9.79 8.16 -30.25
C THR A 197 8.27 8.15 -30.35
N THR A 198 7.63 6.99 -30.12
CA THR A 198 6.16 6.89 -30.09
C THR A 198 5.54 7.85 -29.07
N LYS A 199 6.21 8.03 -27.91
CA LYS A 199 5.82 8.98 -26.86
C LYS A 199 5.95 10.44 -27.26
N GLU A 200 6.89 10.78 -28.14
CA GLU A 200 7.01 12.13 -28.68
C GLU A 200 5.90 12.43 -29.67
N ILE A 201 5.52 11.46 -30.51
CA ILE A 201 4.42 11.61 -31.49
C ILE A 201 3.09 11.80 -30.76
N ASP A 202 2.84 11.05 -29.69
CA ASP A 202 1.61 11.14 -28.90
C ASP A 202 1.46 12.49 -28.17
N LYS A 203 2.60 13.15 -27.90
CA LYS A 203 2.64 14.48 -27.28
C LYS A 203 2.65 15.63 -28.29
N MET A 204 2.76 15.36 -29.59
CA MET A 204 2.78 16.42 -30.61
C MET A 204 1.39 17.03 -30.77
N ASN A 205 1.36 18.35 -30.87
CA ASN A 205 0.12 19.04 -31.17
C ASN A 205 -0.26 18.81 -32.66
N ILE A 206 -1.55 18.90 -32.99
CA ILE A 206 -2.07 18.51 -34.31
C ILE A 206 -1.43 19.28 -35.48
N LYS A 207 -0.96 20.51 -35.22
CA LYS A 207 -0.22 21.33 -36.20
C LYS A 207 1.17 20.77 -36.47
N GLU A 208 1.91 20.42 -35.42
CA GLU A 208 3.27 19.83 -35.52
C GLU A 208 3.24 18.43 -36.13
N TYR A 209 2.21 17.65 -35.78
CA TYR A 209 1.99 16.32 -36.35
C TYR A 209 1.78 16.39 -37.87
N ARG A 210 0.96 17.33 -38.36
CA ARG A 210 0.70 17.50 -39.80
C ARG A 210 1.90 18.09 -40.55
N GLU A 211 2.74 18.88 -39.91
CA GLU A 211 3.96 19.41 -40.52
C GLU A 211 5.00 18.30 -40.73
N LYS A 212 5.11 17.35 -39.79
CA LYS A 212 6.06 16.24 -39.84
C LYS A 212 5.52 15.01 -40.59
N PHE A 213 4.21 14.79 -40.57
CA PHE A 213 3.51 13.69 -41.21
C PHE A 213 2.34 14.24 -42.04
N PRO A 214 2.61 14.88 -43.18
CA PRO A 214 1.60 15.57 -43.99
C PRO A 214 0.52 14.64 -44.57
N SER A 215 0.87 13.39 -44.88
CA SER A 215 -0.08 12.35 -45.32
C SER A 215 -0.70 11.60 -44.14
N GLY A 216 -0.47 12.07 -42.91
CA GLY A 216 -1.02 11.51 -41.68
C GLY A 216 -0.49 10.12 -41.36
N TYR A 217 -1.40 9.20 -41.02
CA TYR A 217 -1.05 7.86 -40.53
C TYR A 217 -0.22 7.04 -41.52
N GLY A 218 -0.40 7.25 -42.83
CA GLY A 218 0.40 6.58 -43.86
C GLY A 218 1.89 6.92 -43.78
N ASP A 219 2.23 8.17 -43.48
CA ASP A 219 3.63 8.60 -43.33
C ASP A 219 4.23 8.10 -42.02
N VAL A 220 3.42 7.99 -40.96
CA VAL A 220 3.83 7.40 -39.68
C VAL A 220 4.17 5.92 -39.86
N LEU A 221 3.31 5.16 -40.56
CA LEU A 221 3.57 3.74 -40.84
C LEU A 221 4.83 3.55 -41.68
N LYS A 222 5.02 4.39 -42.71
CA LYS A 222 6.23 4.36 -43.53
C LYS A 222 7.47 4.72 -42.72
N ALA A 223 7.39 5.70 -41.83
CA ALA A 223 8.47 6.08 -40.93
C ALA A 223 8.80 5.00 -39.88
N ILE A 224 7.81 4.22 -39.41
CA ILE A 224 8.04 3.03 -38.57
C ILE A 224 8.79 1.95 -39.37
N GLN A 225 8.35 1.67 -40.60
CA GLN A 225 9.01 0.68 -41.48
C GLN A 225 10.44 1.07 -41.85
N GLU A 226 10.71 2.36 -42.00
CA GLU A 226 12.03 2.94 -42.27
C GLU A 226 12.89 3.11 -40.99
N GLY A 227 12.37 2.74 -39.81
CA GLY A 227 13.09 2.85 -38.53
C GLY A 227 13.31 4.28 -38.03
N ARG A 228 12.57 5.26 -38.58
CA ARG A 228 12.58 6.67 -38.15
C ARG A 228 11.71 6.92 -36.92
N ILE A 229 10.93 5.94 -36.49
CA ILE A 229 10.15 5.97 -35.24
C ILE A 229 10.56 4.78 -34.37
N LYS A 230 10.98 5.05 -33.14
CA LYS A 230 11.29 4.02 -32.12
C LYS A 230 10.16 3.95 -31.08
N GLU A 231 9.86 2.74 -30.59
CA GLU A 231 8.92 2.55 -29.47
C GLU A 231 9.41 3.22 -28.19
#